data_AF-A0A921H836-F1
#
_entry.id   AF-A0A921H836-F1
#
_cell.length_a   1.000
_cell.length_b   1.000
_cell.length_c   1.000
_cell.angle_alpha   90.00
_cell.angle_beta   90.00
_cell.angle_gamma   90.00
#
_symmetry.space_group_name_H-M   'P 1'
#
loop_
_entity.id
_entity.type
_entity.pdbx_description
1 polymer ?
#
loop_
_entity_poly.entity_id
_entity_poly.type
_entity_poly.pdbx_seq_one_letter_code
_entity_poly.pdbx_strand_id
1 'polypeptide(L)' 'MIYIEDLLVANMSQSAKGTAAQHGKNVAAKSGLNRAILDQSWFEFRRQLDYKT' A
#
# COMPACT_ATOMS: atom_id res chain seq x y z
N MET A 1 10.31 -14.52 17.06
CA MET A 1 10.89 -14.41 15.70
C MET A 1 9.82 -13.76 14.83
N ILE A 2 10.07 -12.54 14.36
CA ILE A 2 9.12 -11.78 13.54
C ILE A 2 9.54 -11.98 12.09
N TYR A 3 8.60 -12.35 11.22
CA TYR A 3 8.83 -12.56 9.80
C TYR A 3 8.01 -11.54 9.02
N ILE A 4 8.66 -10.82 8.11
CA ILE A 4 8.02 -9.89 7.19
C ILE A 4 8.15 -10.46 5.78
N GLU A 5 7.02 -10.56 5.10
CA GLU A 5 7.00 -10.82 3.67
C GLU A 5 7.48 -9.58 2.91
N ASP A 6 8.28 -9.78 1.86
CA ASP A 6 8.77 -8.71 1.00
C ASP A 6 7.68 -8.20 0.04
N LEU A 7 6.59 -7.69 0.62
CA LEU A 7 5.49 -7.13 -0.13
C LEU A 7 5.88 -5.75 -0.67
N LEU A 8 5.64 -5.54 -1.96
CA LEU A 8 5.82 -4.26 -2.62
C LEU A 8 4.68 -3.30 -2.24
N VAL A 9 4.73 -2.75 -1.02
CA VAL A 9 3.71 -1.84 -0.45
C VAL A 9 3.41 -0.65 -1.38
N ALA A 10 4.42 -0.16 -2.10
CA ALA A 10 4.26 0.88 -3.11
C ALA A 10 3.21 0.50 -4.18
N ASN A 11 3.31 -0.70 -4.74
CA ASN A 11 2.36 -1.21 -5.73
C ASN A 11 0.97 -1.44 -5.13
N MET A 12 0.91 -1.80 -3.84
CA MET A 12 -0.36 -1.99 -3.14
C MET A 12 -1.12 -0.67 -2.92
N SER A 13 -0.43 0.46 -2.85
CA SER A 13 -1.03 1.81 -2.71
C SER A 13 -1.37 2.50 -4.04
N GLN A 14 -1.08 1.86 -5.18
CA GLN A 14 -1.30 2.45 -6.49
C GLN A 14 -2.79 2.73 -6.75
N SER A 15 -3.08 3.89 -7.34
CA SER A 15 -4.43 4.30 -7.70
C SER A 15 -5.02 3.42 -8.80
N ALA A 16 -6.30 3.04 -8.63
CA ALA A 16 -7.07 2.40 -9.69
C ALA A 16 -7.88 3.39 -10.54
N LYS A 17 -7.71 4.72 -10.41
CA LYS A 17 -8.53 5.73 -11.11
C LYS A 17 -8.49 5.61 -12.65
N GLY A 18 -7.40 5.05 -13.21
CA GLY A 18 -7.19 4.99 -14.65
C GLY A 18 -6.92 6.36 -15.27
N THR A 19 -7.10 6.47 -16.58
CA THR A 19 -6.88 7.71 -17.36
C THR A 19 -8.20 8.29 -17.86
N ALA A 20 -8.14 9.44 -18.53
CA ALA A 20 -9.31 10.04 -19.18
C ALA A 20 -9.84 9.19 -20.35
N ALA A 21 -8.95 8.49 -21.07
CA ALA A 21 -9.30 7.61 -22.17
C ALA A 21 -9.82 6.23 -21.70
N GLN A 22 -9.31 5.74 -20.58
CA GLN A 22 -9.75 4.48 -19.96
C GLN A 22 -9.96 4.69 -18.46
N HIS A 23 -11.22 4.86 -18.09
CA HIS A 23 -11.61 4.96 -16.70
C HIS A 23 -11.38 3.65 -15.95
N GLY A 24 -10.85 3.78 -14.74
CA GLY A 24 -10.65 2.67 -13.84
C GLY A 24 -11.96 2.11 -13.29
N LYS A 25 -11.93 0.82 -12.92
CA LYS A 25 -13.04 0.13 -12.27
C LYS A 25 -12.79 0.01 -10.76
N ASN A 26 -13.85 -0.01 -9.97
CA ASN A 26 -13.79 -0.16 -8.51
C ASN A 26 -12.88 0.87 -7.78
N VAL A 27 -12.80 2.08 -8.34
CA VAL A 27 -11.90 3.15 -7.86
C VAL A 27 -12.19 3.53 -6.41
N ALA A 28 -13.46 3.63 -6.03
CA ALA A 28 -13.86 3.99 -4.66
C ALA A 28 -13.39 2.92 -3.65
N ALA A 29 -13.66 1.64 -3.91
CA ALA A 29 -13.21 0.54 -3.05
C ALA A 29 -11.67 0.50 -2.93
N LYS A 30 -10.96 0.63 -4.05
CA LYS A 30 -9.48 0.67 -4.04
C LYS A 30 -8.94 1.89 -3.30
N SER A 31 -9.56 3.06 -3.44
CA SER A 31 -9.13 4.27 -2.74
C SER A 31 -9.23 4.13 -1.22
N GLY A 32 -10.28 3.48 -0.72
CA GLY A 32 -10.42 3.16 0.71
C GLY A 32 -9.31 2.23 1.21
N LEU A 33 -9.02 1.17 0.45
CA LEU A 33 -7.91 0.24 0.77
C LEU A 33 -6.56 0.94 0.75
N ASN A 34 -6.29 1.77 -0.28
CA ASN A 34 -5.03 2.50 -0.38
C ASN A 34 -4.85 3.46 0.80
N ARG A 35 -5.93 4.14 1.24
CA ARG A 35 -5.88 5.00 2.41
C ARG A 35 -5.53 4.22 3.68
N ALA A 36 -6.17 3.09 3.93
CA ALA A 36 -5.85 2.24 5.08
C ALA A 36 -4.39 1.73 5.08
N ILE A 37 -3.86 1.39 3.90
CA ILE A 37 -2.45 0.97 3.73
C ILE A 37 -1.50 2.13 4.05
N LEU A 38 -1.82 3.35 3.59
CA LEU A 38 -0.98 4.53 3.84
C LEU A 38 -1.05 4.97 5.30
N ASP A 39 -2.24 4.96 5.92
CA ASP A 39 -2.44 5.36 7.31
C ASP A 39 -1.68 4.46 8.30
N GLN A 40 -1.52 3.18 7.98
CA GLN A 40 -0.77 2.22 8.80
C GLN A 40 0.76 2.42 8.75
N SER A 41 1.27 3.26 7.83
CA SER A 41 2.70 3.60 7.75
C SER A 41 3.63 2.38 7.68
N TRP A 42 3.27 1.38 6.86
CA TRP A 42 4.02 0.12 6.73
C TRP A 42 5.51 0.28 6.43
N PHE A 43 5.89 1.35 5.75
CA PHE A 43 7.30 1.69 5.52
C PHE A 43 8.06 1.98 6.82
N GLU A 44 7.47 2.73 7.74
CA GLU A 44 8.05 3.03 9.04
C GLU A 44 8.08 1.79 9.94
N PHE A 45 7.06 0.94 9.85
CA PHE A 45 7.02 -0.35 10.56
C PHE A 45 8.17 -1.27 10.13
N ARG A 46 8.43 -1.38 8.82
CA ARG A 46 9.57 -2.13 8.30
C ARG A 46 10.91 -1.54 8.76
N ARG A 47 11.06 -0.22 8.71
CA ARG A 47 12.28 0.47 9.15
C ARG A 47 12.58 0.22 10.64
N GLN A 48 11.56 0.17 11.49
CA GLN A 48 11.72 -0.12 12.92
C GLN A 48 12.12 -1.57 13.20
N LEU A 49 11.66 -2.51 12.39
CA LEU A 49 11.98 -3.93 12.53
C LEU A 49 13.39 -4.24 12.02
N ASP A 50 13.82 -3.61 10.93
CA ASP A 50 15.21 -3.69 10.44
C ASP A 50 16.19 -3.11 11.48
N TYR A 51 15.77 -2.12 12.28
CA TYR A 51 16.63 -1.53 13.32
C TYR A 51 16.81 -2.42 14.57
N LYS A 52 15.84 -3.29 14.87
CA LYS A 52 15.83 -4.10 16.12
C LYS A 52 16.21 -5.56 15.91
N THR A 53 16.52 -5.95 14.67
CA THR A 53 16.98 -7.30 14.31
C THR A 53 18.47 -7.24 14.02
#